data_AF-A0A3B0LZJ1-F1
#
_entry.id   AF-A0A3B0LZJ1-F1
#
_cell.length_a   1.000
_cell.length_b   1.000
_cell.length_c   1.000
_cell.angle_alpha   90.00
_cell.angle_beta   90.00
_cell.angle_gamma   90.00
#
_symmetry.space_group_name_H-M   'P 1'
#
loop_
_entity.id
_entity.type
_entity.pdbx_description
1 polymer ?
#
loop_
_entity_poly.entity_id
_entity_poly.type
_entity_poly.pdbx_seq_one_letter_code
_entity_poly.pdbx_strand_id
1 'polypeptide(L)'
;MMPCQLLPEGNRRHFITDRFGNKKRHVQTLNGLAHVDYKKPGSFSYAELFGVARQLKLSAKEAEQLLKRMTFNIIARNHDDHAKNFSFMLKGDQLMLAPAYDLAYSYKPGSKWVNSHWMSLNGKRDHFSRQDFYSLEKLSFLFSREVINRIIDETIETVSDWRKLAVEFEVPNLLAQEIDENLCLNI
;
A
#
# COMPACT_ATOMS: atom_id res chain seq x y z
N MET A 1 0.26 9.81 3.76
CA MET A 1 1.73 9.85 3.68
C MET A 1 2.21 11.12 4.37
N MET A 2 3.46 11.18 4.84
CA MET A 2 4.03 12.44 5.36
C MET A 2 4.42 13.36 4.19
N PRO A 3 4.54 14.68 4.41
CA PRO A 3 5.04 15.60 3.38
C PRO A 3 6.35 15.07 2.80
N CYS A 4 6.43 15.05 1.47
CA CYS A 4 7.58 14.56 0.73
C CYS A 4 7.85 15.45 -0.47
N GLN A 5 9.10 15.42 -0.94
CA GLN A 5 9.55 16.17 -2.10
C GLN A 5 10.70 15.45 -2.80
N LEU A 6 10.91 15.76 -4.07
CA LEU A 6 12.10 15.38 -4.81
C LEU A 6 13.11 16.52 -4.74
N LEU A 7 14.32 16.25 -4.24
CA LEU A 7 15.43 17.20 -4.34
C LEU A 7 16.23 16.95 -5.62
N PRO A 8 16.44 17.97 -6.47
CA PRO A 8 17.27 17.85 -7.65
C PRO A 8 18.76 17.90 -7.30
N GLU A 9 19.56 16.99 -7.88
CA GLU A 9 21.03 17.02 -7.83
C GLU A 9 21.60 16.67 -9.22
N GLY A 10 21.73 17.66 -10.10
CA GLY A 10 22.04 17.44 -11.52
C GLY A 10 20.98 16.53 -12.16
N ASN A 11 21.43 15.40 -12.71
CA ASN A 11 20.56 14.38 -13.32
C ASN A 11 19.99 13.38 -12.30
N ARG A 12 20.27 13.54 -11.00
CA ARG A 12 19.70 12.71 -9.93
C ARG A 12 18.48 13.40 -9.29
N ARG A 13 17.56 12.59 -8.79
CA ARG A 13 16.42 13.01 -7.98
C ARG A 13 16.46 12.23 -6.68
N HIS A 14 16.47 12.94 -5.55
CA HIS A 14 16.45 12.33 -4.22
C HIS A 14 15.06 12.45 -3.62
N PHE A 15 14.42 11.33 -3.32
CA PHE A 15 13.16 11.34 -2.61
C PHE A 15 13.39 11.56 -1.12
N ILE A 16 12.77 12.61 -0.57
CA ILE A 16 12.86 12.94 0.85
C ILE A 16 11.45 13.05 1.43
N THR A 17 11.26 12.47 2.61
CA THR A 17 9.98 12.49 3.34
C THR A 17 10.21 12.88 4.80
N ASP A 18 9.30 13.67 5.36
CA ASP A 18 9.31 14.01 6.78
C ASP A 18 9.04 12.75 7.62
N ARG A 19 9.94 12.46 8.58
CA ARG A 19 9.82 11.31 9.45
C ARG A 19 8.82 11.57 10.58
N PHE A 20 7.53 11.44 10.26
CA PHE A 20 6.42 11.52 11.21
C PHE A 20 6.40 12.82 12.06
N GLY A 21 6.83 13.93 11.46
CA GLY A 21 6.89 15.26 12.07
C GLY A 21 8.21 15.52 12.81
N ASN A 22 9.30 14.87 12.40
CA ASN A 22 10.65 14.95 12.97
C ASN A 22 10.72 14.93 14.51
N LYS A 23 9.85 14.14 15.15
CA LYS A 23 9.84 13.90 16.59
C LYS A 23 10.05 12.43 16.88
N LYS A 24 10.71 12.12 18.00
CA LYS A 24 10.80 10.74 18.48
C LYS A 24 9.40 10.26 18.86
N ARG A 25 8.92 9.24 18.17
CA ARG A 25 7.62 8.59 18.42
C ARG A 25 7.84 7.09 18.51
N HIS A 26 7.11 6.43 19.40
CA HIS A 26 7.11 4.96 19.45
C HIS A 26 6.30 4.44 18.27
N VAL A 27 6.92 3.58 17.46
CA VAL A 27 6.34 3.00 16.25
C VAL A 27 6.71 1.53 16.21
N GLN A 28 5.74 0.68 15.89
CA GLN A 28 5.94 -0.75 15.72
C GLN A 28 5.35 -1.19 14.38
N THR A 29 6.14 -1.95 13.60
CA THR A 29 5.66 -2.53 12.33
C THR A 29 4.68 -3.67 12.60
N LEU A 30 3.76 -3.92 11.68
CA LEU A 30 2.90 -5.09 11.68
C LEU A 30 3.74 -6.38 11.78
N ASN A 31 4.87 -6.43 11.07
CA ASN A 31 5.79 -7.57 11.15
C ASN A 31 6.22 -7.90 12.58
N GLY A 32 6.63 -6.89 13.35
CA GLY A 32 7.04 -7.07 14.74
C GLY A 32 5.87 -7.31 15.68
N LEU A 33 4.72 -6.70 15.41
CA LEU A 33 3.53 -6.80 16.26
C LEU A 33 2.83 -8.17 16.14
N ALA A 34 2.71 -8.70 14.92
CA ALA A 34 2.04 -9.95 14.62
C ALA A 34 3.02 -11.12 14.42
N HIS A 35 4.31 -10.93 14.74
CA HIS A 35 5.37 -11.93 14.58
C HIS A 35 5.43 -12.57 13.17
N VAL A 36 5.23 -11.73 12.14
CA VAL A 36 5.18 -12.19 10.75
C VAL A 36 6.58 -12.64 10.28
N ASP A 37 6.64 -13.80 9.64
CA ASP A 37 7.85 -14.31 9.00
C ASP A 37 8.04 -13.66 7.62
N TYR A 38 8.75 -12.54 7.58
CA TYR A 38 9.00 -11.80 6.33
C TYR A 38 9.74 -12.61 5.25
N LYS A 39 10.34 -13.76 5.58
CA LYS A 39 11.02 -14.64 4.61
C LYS A 39 10.06 -15.52 3.82
N LYS A 40 8.77 -15.54 4.17
CA LYS A 40 7.73 -16.35 3.52
C LYS A 40 6.68 -15.46 2.87
N PRO A 41 6.88 -15.01 1.61
CA PRO A 41 5.86 -14.27 0.88
C PRO A 41 4.52 -15.02 0.85
N GLY A 42 3.42 -14.31 1.05
CA GLY A 42 2.08 -14.87 1.13
C GLY A 42 1.69 -15.44 2.49
N SER A 43 2.58 -15.43 3.49
CA SER A 43 2.28 -15.94 4.84
C SER A 43 1.35 -15.04 5.67
N PHE A 44 0.97 -13.88 5.13
CA PHE A 44 0.06 -12.95 5.79
C PHE A 44 -0.84 -12.29 4.75
N SER A 45 -2.09 -12.08 5.11
CA SER A 45 -3.11 -11.49 4.26
C SER A 45 -3.53 -10.10 4.72
N TYR A 46 -4.10 -9.33 3.80
CA TYR A 46 -4.74 -8.06 4.14
C TYR A 46 -5.91 -8.26 5.12
N ALA A 47 -6.62 -9.39 5.06
CA ALA A 47 -7.66 -9.72 6.02
C ALA A 47 -7.10 -9.88 7.45
N GLU A 48 -5.95 -10.52 7.60
CA GLU A 48 -5.26 -10.63 8.89
C GLU A 48 -4.76 -9.27 9.39
N LEU A 49 -4.28 -8.38 8.51
CA LEU A 49 -3.95 -6.99 8.86
C LEU A 49 -5.17 -6.24 9.42
N PHE A 50 -6.35 -6.37 8.79
CA PHE A 50 -7.58 -5.82 9.35
C PHE A 50 -7.96 -6.45 10.70
N GLY A 51 -7.69 -7.74 10.88
CA GLY A 51 -7.82 -8.42 12.17
C GLY A 51 -6.96 -7.78 13.27
N VAL A 52 -5.68 -7.51 12.97
CA VAL A 52 -4.76 -6.80 13.87
C VAL A 52 -5.25 -5.38 14.14
N ALA A 53 -5.66 -4.64 13.12
CA ALA A 53 -6.19 -3.28 13.27
C ALA A 53 -7.41 -3.25 14.21
N ARG A 54 -8.29 -4.26 14.14
CA ARG A 54 -9.43 -4.41 15.05
C ARG A 54 -9.00 -4.68 16.49
N GLN A 55 -8.00 -5.54 16.71
CA GLN A 55 -7.46 -5.81 18.05
C GLN A 55 -6.82 -4.55 18.67
N LEU A 56 -6.16 -3.74 17.83
CA LEU A 56 -5.60 -2.44 18.22
C LEU A 56 -6.66 -1.34 18.41
N LYS A 57 -7.94 -1.64 18.16
CA LYS A 57 -9.06 -0.69 18.25
C LYS A 57 -8.89 0.54 17.36
N LEU A 58 -8.29 0.36 16.18
CA LEU A 58 -8.19 1.44 15.21
C LEU A 58 -9.58 1.96 14.81
N SER A 59 -9.65 3.25 14.57
CA SER A 59 -10.90 3.92 14.16
C SER A 59 -11.34 3.49 12.76
N ALA A 60 -12.61 3.71 12.44
CA ALA A 60 -13.15 3.47 11.11
C ALA A 60 -12.38 4.21 10.00
N LYS A 61 -11.91 5.43 10.31
CA LYS A 61 -11.10 6.24 9.38
C LYS A 61 -9.76 5.58 9.08
N GLU A 62 -9.13 4.96 10.08
CA GLU A 62 -7.86 4.26 9.90
C GLU A 62 -8.03 2.93 9.17
N ALA A 63 -9.13 2.22 9.42
CA ALA A 63 -9.51 1.04 8.65
C ALA A 63 -9.75 1.39 7.16
N GLU A 64 -10.44 2.50 6.86
CA GLU A 64 -10.59 2.99 5.48
C GLU A 64 -9.22 3.35 4.86
N GLN A 65 -8.30 3.93 5.63
CA GLN A 65 -6.95 4.21 5.16
C GLN A 65 -6.15 2.94 4.85
N LEU A 66 -6.32 1.86 5.62
CA LEU A 66 -5.72 0.56 5.29
C LEU A 66 -6.30 -0.01 3.99
N LEU A 67 -7.61 0.10 3.78
CA LEU A 67 -8.26 -0.28 2.53
C LEU A 67 -7.68 0.51 1.36
N LYS A 68 -7.56 1.84 1.47
CA LYS A 68 -6.94 2.68 0.43
C LYS A 68 -5.49 2.27 0.12
N ARG A 69 -4.68 1.95 1.13
CA ARG A 69 -3.28 1.52 0.94
C ARG A 69 -3.18 0.16 0.23
N MET A 70 -4.00 -0.80 0.64
CA MET A 70 -4.09 -2.11 -0.02
C MET A 70 -4.51 -1.95 -1.49
N THR A 71 -5.57 -1.18 -1.72
CA THR A 71 -6.09 -0.90 -3.07
C THR A 71 -5.04 -0.21 -3.95
N PHE A 72 -4.33 0.78 -3.40
CA PHE A 72 -3.22 1.43 -4.09
C PHE A 72 -2.09 0.45 -4.43
N ASN A 73 -1.67 -0.40 -3.48
CA ASN A 73 -0.61 -1.37 -3.76
C ASN A 73 -0.99 -2.28 -4.94
N ILE A 74 -2.24 -2.78 -4.96
CA ILE A 74 -2.74 -3.65 -6.05
C ILE A 74 -2.80 -2.91 -7.39
N ILE A 75 -3.41 -1.73 -7.42
CA ILE A 75 -3.62 -0.97 -8.68
C ILE A 75 -2.30 -0.42 -9.23
N ALA A 76 -1.44 0.11 -8.37
CA ALA A 76 -0.13 0.66 -8.73
C ALA A 76 0.96 -0.40 -8.90
N ARG A 77 0.63 -1.69 -8.78
CA ARG A 77 1.56 -2.83 -8.89
C ARG A 77 2.77 -2.75 -7.93
N ASN A 78 2.51 -2.38 -6.68
CA ASN A 78 3.49 -2.49 -5.60
C ASN A 78 3.48 -3.90 -5.02
N HIS A 79 4.32 -4.80 -5.55
CA HIS A 79 4.44 -6.15 -5.01
C HIS A 79 5.29 -6.23 -3.73
N ASP A 80 5.96 -5.15 -3.32
CA ASP A 80 6.72 -5.09 -2.06
C ASP A 80 5.84 -4.61 -0.89
N ASP A 81 4.58 -5.02 -0.89
CA ASP A 81 3.57 -4.65 0.09
C ASP A 81 3.65 -5.47 1.39
N HIS A 82 4.86 -5.78 1.84
CA HIS A 82 5.09 -6.69 2.94
C HIS A 82 4.72 -6.09 4.32
N ALA A 83 4.59 -6.95 5.33
CA ALA A 83 4.17 -6.56 6.68
C ALA A 83 5.08 -5.53 7.39
N LYS A 84 6.30 -5.25 6.91
CA LYS A 84 7.14 -4.16 7.45
C LYS A 84 6.71 -2.76 6.98
N ASN A 85 5.88 -2.67 5.94
CA ASN A 85 5.41 -1.42 5.34
C ASN A 85 4.11 -0.89 5.95
N PHE A 86 3.57 -1.65 6.91
CA PHE A 86 2.47 -1.21 7.76
C PHE A 86 3.02 -1.02 9.18
N SER A 87 2.76 0.13 9.77
CA SER A 87 3.17 0.43 11.14
C SER A 87 2.05 1.08 11.93
N PHE A 88 2.13 0.90 13.24
CA PHE A 88 1.27 1.53 14.23
C PHE A 88 2.13 2.40 15.13
N MET A 89 1.65 3.60 15.42
CA MET A 89 2.35 4.64 16.14
C MET A 89 1.59 4.94 17.43
N LEU A 90 2.30 5.08 18.55
CA LEU A 90 1.69 5.48 19.80
C LEU A 90 1.47 6.99 19.81
N LYS A 91 0.24 7.42 20.10
CA LYS A 91 -0.13 8.81 20.32
C LYS A 91 -0.91 8.93 21.62
N GLY A 92 -0.25 9.49 22.64
CA GLY A 92 -0.75 9.41 24.01
C GLY A 92 -0.68 7.97 24.50
N ASP A 93 -1.80 7.40 24.88
CA ASP A 93 -1.99 6.03 25.34
C ASP A 93 -2.65 5.13 24.27
N GLN A 94 -2.91 5.66 23.07
CA GLN A 94 -3.58 4.93 21.99
C GLN A 94 -2.63 4.64 20.83
N LEU A 95 -2.73 3.43 20.30
CA LEU A 95 -2.10 3.07 19.02
C LEU A 95 -2.96 3.58 17.87
N MET A 96 -2.32 4.25 16.93
CA MET A 96 -2.94 4.73 15.69
C MET A 96 -2.17 4.18 14.49
N LEU A 97 -2.81 4.10 13.33
CA LEU A 97 -2.14 3.77 12.07
C LEU A 97 -1.09 4.85 11.76
N ALA A 98 0.16 4.44 11.58
CA ALA A 98 1.22 5.35 11.15
C ALA A 98 0.92 5.88 9.73
N PRO A 99 1.37 7.10 9.38
CA PRO A 99 1.32 7.59 8.01
C PRO A 99 1.93 6.58 7.04
N ALA A 100 1.35 6.42 5.85
CA ALA A 100 1.90 5.52 4.83
C ALA A 100 3.33 5.93 4.44
N TYR A 101 4.17 4.94 4.16
CA TYR A 101 5.54 5.06 3.68
C TYR A 101 5.85 3.86 2.79
N ASP A 102 6.96 3.92 2.05
CA ASP A 102 7.44 2.85 1.17
C ASP A 102 6.38 2.40 0.14
N LEU A 103 5.74 3.39 -0.49
CA LEU A 103 4.81 3.21 -1.59
C LEU A 103 5.55 3.47 -2.90
N ALA A 104 5.93 2.40 -3.59
CA ALA A 104 6.65 2.48 -4.85
C ALA A 104 6.21 1.36 -5.79
N TYR A 105 6.28 1.60 -7.10
CA TYR A 105 6.15 0.52 -8.07
C TYR A 105 7.24 -0.53 -7.80
N SER A 106 6.83 -1.79 -7.67
CA SER A 106 7.74 -2.89 -7.42
C SER A 106 7.18 -4.11 -8.12
N TYR A 107 7.61 -4.32 -9.36
CA TYR A 107 7.22 -5.48 -10.14
C TYR A 107 8.36 -5.86 -11.05
N LYS A 108 8.68 -7.16 -11.08
CA LYS A 108 9.62 -7.70 -12.05
C LYS A 108 9.21 -9.13 -12.42
N PRO A 109 8.70 -9.36 -13.64
CA PRO A 109 8.37 -10.70 -14.12
C PRO A 109 9.54 -11.67 -13.93
N GLY A 110 9.24 -12.88 -13.44
CA GLY A 110 10.26 -13.93 -13.21
C GLY A 110 11.17 -13.71 -11.99
N SER A 111 11.05 -12.60 -11.27
CA SER A 111 11.77 -12.40 -10.00
C SER A 111 11.26 -13.37 -8.92
N LYS A 112 12.18 -13.96 -8.15
CA LYS A 112 11.79 -14.80 -6.99
C LYS A 112 11.10 -14.03 -5.88
N TRP A 113 11.27 -12.71 -5.83
CA TRP A 113 10.86 -11.87 -4.71
C TRP A 113 9.70 -10.93 -5.03
N VAL A 114 9.64 -10.39 -6.25
CA VAL A 114 8.70 -9.30 -6.63
C VAL A 114 7.91 -9.62 -7.91
N ASN A 115 7.73 -10.91 -8.25
CA ASN A 115 6.85 -11.32 -9.35
C ASN A 115 5.36 -11.36 -8.98
N SER A 116 5.04 -11.28 -7.69
CA SER A 116 3.68 -11.27 -7.14
C SER A 116 3.68 -10.50 -5.82
N HIS A 117 2.54 -9.96 -5.41
CA HIS A 117 2.37 -9.27 -4.13
C HIS A 117 2.90 -10.10 -2.98
N TRP A 118 3.52 -9.45 -1.99
CA TRP A 118 3.98 -10.13 -0.80
C TRP A 118 2.79 -10.54 0.07
N MET A 119 1.84 -9.63 0.32
CA MET A 119 0.60 -9.94 1.06
C MET A 119 -0.47 -10.53 0.14
N SER A 120 -1.34 -11.37 0.69
CA SER A 120 -2.46 -11.94 -0.07
C SER A 120 -3.79 -11.21 0.18
N LEU A 121 -4.65 -11.21 -0.83
CA LEU A 121 -6.06 -10.82 -0.73
C LEU A 121 -6.90 -11.96 -1.31
N ASN A 122 -7.90 -12.42 -0.56
CA ASN A 122 -8.77 -13.53 -0.96
C ASN A 122 -8.00 -14.79 -1.44
N GLY A 123 -6.87 -15.10 -0.79
CA GLY A 123 -6.00 -16.22 -1.15
C GLY A 123 -5.15 -16.02 -2.40
N LYS A 124 -5.25 -14.86 -3.07
CA LYS A 124 -4.47 -14.51 -4.26
C LYS A 124 -3.34 -13.54 -3.91
N ARG A 125 -2.30 -13.53 -4.76
CA ARG A 125 -1.14 -12.62 -4.68
C ARG A 125 -0.88 -11.89 -6.00
N ASP A 126 -1.71 -12.13 -7.00
CA ASP A 126 -1.69 -11.47 -8.29
C ASP A 126 -3.04 -11.76 -8.97
N HIS A 127 -3.32 -11.11 -10.10
CA HIS A 127 -4.47 -11.34 -10.97
C HIS A 127 -5.78 -11.16 -10.21
N PHE A 128 -5.84 -10.09 -9.44
CA PHE A 128 -7.00 -9.70 -8.67
C PHE A 128 -8.11 -9.19 -9.59
N SER A 129 -9.35 -9.46 -9.20
CA SER A 129 -10.54 -8.79 -9.71
C SER A 129 -11.24 -8.05 -8.55
N ARG A 130 -12.17 -7.15 -8.85
CA ARG A 130 -13.05 -6.54 -7.83
C ARG A 130 -13.70 -7.55 -6.89
N GLN A 131 -14.01 -8.76 -7.39
CA GLN A 131 -14.62 -9.81 -6.57
C GLN A 131 -13.73 -10.24 -5.40
N ASP A 132 -12.41 -10.14 -5.54
CA ASP A 132 -11.47 -10.45 -4.46
C ASP A 132 -11.53 -9.42 -3.32
N PHE A 133 -11.81 -8.15 -3.63
CA PHE A 133 -11.96 -7.09 -2.64
C PHE A 133 -13.22 -7.27 -1.80
N TYR A 134 -14.30 -7.79 -2.40
CA TYR A 134 -15.54 -8.10 -1.69
C TYR A 134 -15.38 -9.20 -0.62
N SER A 135 -14.25 -9.93 -0.60
CA SER A 135 -13.94 -10.80 0.54
C SER A 135 -13.86 -10.04 1.88
N LEU A 136 -13.57 -8.73 1.84
CA LEU A 136 -13.46 -7.87 3.01
C LEU A 136 -14.82 -7.49 3.63
N GLU A 137 -15.93 -7.63 2.89
CA GLU A 137 -17.30 -7.35 3.40
C GLU A 137 -17.58 -8.12 4.71
N LYS A 138 -17.02 -9.33 4.82
CA LYS A 138 -17.18 -10.22 5.98
C LYS A 138 -16.42 -9.75 7.22
N LEU A 139 -15.47 -8.84 7.09
CA LEU A 139 -14.60 -8.40 8.19
C LEU A 139 -15.21 -7.25 9.00
N SER A 140 -15.98 -6.39 8.34
CA SER A 140 -16.59 -5.21 8.96
C SER A 140 -17.70 -4.63 8.09
N PHE A 141 -18.76 -4.13 8.73
CA PHE A 141 -19.83 -3.37 8.07
C PHE A 141 -19.32 -2.09 7.37
N LEU A 142 -18.12 -1.61 7.74
CA LEU A 142 -17.46 -0.46 7.12
C LEU A 142 -17.06 -0.73 5.67
N PHE A 143 -16.87 -1.99 5.29
CA PHE A 143 -16.42 -2.38 3.96
C PHE A 143 -17.59 -2.82 3.09
N SER A 144 -18.63 -1.99 2.99
CA SER A 144 -19.71 -2.22 2.03
C SER A 144 -19.16 -2.18 0.60
N ARG A 145 -19.84 -2.85 -0.34
CA ARG A 145 -19.44 -2.80 -1.77
C ARG A 145 -19.35 -1.38 -2.31
N GLU A 146 -20.24 -0.49 -1.88
CA GLU A 146 -20.21 0.91 -2.27
C GLU A 146 -18.89 1.58 -1.86
N VAL A 147 -18.46 1.41 -0.60
CA VAL A 147 -17.20 1.96 -0.10
C VAL A 147 -16.00 1.34 -0.82
N ILE A 148 -16.01 0.01 -1.00
CA ILE A 148 -14.95 -0.71 -1.71
C ILE A 148 -14.83 -0.20 -3.16
N ASN A 149 -15.94 -0.16 -3.91
CA ASN A 149 -15.94 0.28 -5.30
C ASN A 149 -15.51 1.73 -5.42
N ARG A 150 -16.06 2.62 -4.59
CA ARG A 150 -15.64 4.02 -4.56
C ARG A 150 -14.13 4.16 -4.39
N ILE A 151 -13.53 3.43 -3.44
CA ILE A 151 -12.08 3.49 -3.21
C ILE A 151 -11.29 2.90 -4.38
N ILE A 152 -11.76 1.81 -4.98
CA ILE A 152 -11.12 1.24 -6.19
C ILE A 152 -11.17 2.26 -7.33
N ASP A 153 -12.32 2.85 -7.60
CA ASP A 153 -12.54 3.79 -8.70
C ASP A 153 -11.70 5.07 -8.50
N GLU A 154 -11.72 5.67 -7.31
CA GLU A 154 -10.88 6.82 -6.95
C GLU A 154 -9.37 6.51 -7.14
N THR A 155 -8.97 5.28 -6.82
CA THR A 155 -7.57 4.86 -6.95
C THR A 155 -7.19 4.62 -8.42
N ILE A 156 -8.05 3.98 -9.22
CA ILE A 156 -7.84 3.79 -10.66
C ILE A 156 -7.72 5.16 -11.34
N GLU A 157 -8.63 6.08 -11.05
CA GLU A 157 -8.61 7.44 -11.59
C GLU A 157 -7.28 8.12 -11.27
N THR A 158 -6.88 8.13 -10.00
CA THR A 158 -5.63 8.75 -9.56
C THR A 158 -4.39 8.09 -10.18
N VAL A 159 -4.36 6.77 -10.27
CA VAL A 159 -3.20 6.03 -10.81
C VAL A 159 -3.14 6.13 -12.35
N SER A 160 -4.27 6.34 -13.02
CA SER A 160 -4.33 6.54 -14.48
C SER A 160 -3.62 7.83 -14.94
N ASP A 161 -3.45 8.80 -14.04
CA ASP A 161 -2.66 10.02 -14.29
C ASP A 161 -1.13 9.77 -14.31
N TRP A 162 -0.67 8.52 -14.08
CA TRP A 162 0.75 8.17 -14.01
C TRP A 162 1.57 8.75 -15.17
N ARG A 163 1.14 8.58 -16.43
CA ARG A 163 1.90 9.06 -17.60
C ARG A 163 2.09 10.56 -17.59
N LYS A 164 1.07 11.32 -17.17
CA LYS A 164 1.14 12.77 -17.04
C LYS A 164 2.16 13.17 -15.98
N LEU A 165 2.09 12.56 -14.80
CA LEU A 165 3.03 12.80 -13.71
C LEU A 165 4.46 12.38 -14.08
N ALA A 166 4.62 11.26 -14.77
CA ALA A 166 5.93 10.77 -15.21
C ALA A 166 6.62 11.76 -16.15
N VAL A 167 5.87 12.41 -17.05
CA VAL A 167 6.38 13.49 -17.91
C VAL A 167 6.73 14.74 -17.08
N GLU A 168 5.83 15.17 -16.20
CA GLU A 168 6.02 16.35 -15.35
C GLU A 168 7.27 16.24 -14.47
N PHE A 169 7.54 15.06 -13.92
CA PHE A 169 8.68 14.80 -13.04
C PHE A 169 9.89 14.18 -13.74
N GLU A 170 9.92 14.18 -15.07
CA GLU A 170 11.06 13.73 -15.89
C GLU A 170 11.50 12.29 -15.60
N VAL A 171 10.54 11.39 -15.35
CA VAL A 171 10.82 9.96 -15.19
C VAL A 171 11.35 9.41 -16.52
N PRO A 172 12.44 8.61 -16.52
CA PRO A 172 12.99 8.04 -17.75
C PRO A 172 11.92 7.29 -18.56
N ASN A 173 11.83 7.57 -19.86
CA ASN A 173 10.75 7.07 -20.73
C ASN A 173 10.57 5.54 -20.66
N LEU A 174 11.66 4.78 -20.61
CA LEU A 174 11.60 3.32 -20.50
C LEU A 174 10.92 2.87 -19.20
N LEU A 175 11.30 3.47 -18.07
CA LEU A 175 10.69 3.18 -16.78
C LEU A 175 9.23 3.65 -16.74
N ALA A 176 8.94 4.84 -17.28
CA ALA A 176 7.59 5.36 -17.34
C ALA A 176 6.65 4.46 -18.17
N GLN A 177 7.16 3.86 -19.26
CA GLN A 177 6.41 2.93 -20.09
C GLN A 177 6.24 1.57 -19.39
N GLU A 178 7.31 1.03 -18.81
CA GLU A 178 7.26 -0.23 -18.06
C GLU A 178 6.23 -0.17 -16.93
N ILE A 179 6.19 0.93 -16.17
CA ILE A 179 5.20 1.09 -15.10
C ILE A 179 3.79 1.13 -15.68
N ASP A 180 3.55 1.96 -16.69
CA ASP A 180 2.24 2.18 -17.30
C ASP A 180 1.61 0.89 -17.85
N GLU A 181 2.39 0.08 -18.56
CA GLU A 181 1.95 -1.20 -19.14
C GLU A 181 1.56 -2.24 -18.08
N ASN A 182 1.99 -2.05 -16.82
CA ASN A 182 1.81 -3.03 -15.75
C ASN A 182 0.86 -2.58 -14.64
N LEU A 183 0.29 -1.38 -14.73
CA LEU A 183 -0.76 -0.91 -13.81
C LEU A 183 -2.03 -1.75 -13.94
N CYS A 184 -2.67 -2.06 -12.82
CA CYS A 184 -3.89 -2.87 -12.78
C CYS A 184 -5.14 -1.98 -12.86
N LEU A 185 -5.31 -1.25 -13.96
CA LEU A 185 -6.41 -0.28 -14.13
C LEU A 185 -7.77 -0.91 -14.47
N ASN A 186 -7.80 -2.18 -14.90
CA ASN A 186 -9.01 -2.89 -15.37
C ASN A 186 -9.53 -3.94 -14.36
N ILE A 187 -9.42 -3.63 -13.06
CA ILE A 187 -9.80 -4.55 -11.98
C ILE A 187 -11.30 -4.61 -11.70
#